data_AF-A0A378L0D8-F1
#
_entry.id   AF-A0A378L0D8-F1
#
_cell.length_a   1.000
_cell.length_b   1.000
_cell.length_c   1.000
_cell.angle_alpha   90.00
_cell.angle_beta   90.00
_cell.angle_gamma   90.00
#
_symmetry.space_group_name_H-M   'P 1'
#
loop_
_entity.id
_entity.type
_entity.pdbx_description
1 polymer ?
#
loop_
_entity_poly.entity_id
_entity_poly.type
_entity_poly.pdbx_seq_one_letter_code
_entity_poly.pdbx_strand_id
1 'polypeptide(L)'
;MSNKMNLPNQQQLLYQLITSEERYQNFMNATTDAIFIHNLNGVILDVNNEACITLGYSRKELINSYAWEIEIAINKETIKQNIIKLSYGPLNLEGLHRRKDGTTFPVDVRLSMFSTMGEQFILAIVRDISEQKRAESTIRKLTRALDQSPVLIIITDKAGTIDYVNERVSEKTGYNYREIIGQNFLTLQSEKTPIKHYKSVLEHLAKGKEWRGTMLIKTKKGEYQQLSVIFSPLRDETNKEIIQYLIIMEEVSR
;
A
#
# COMPACT_ATOMS: atom_id res chain seq x y z
N MET A 1 36.10 28.87 21.96
CA MET A 1 36.74 28.83 23.28
C MET A 1 35.66 28.89 24.36
N SER A 2 35.39 27.77 25.04
CA SER A 2 34.82 27.76 26.38
C SER A 2 35.14 26.41 27.03
N ASN A 3 35.54 26.49 28.29
CA ASN A 3 36.21 25.50 29.12
C ASN A 3 35.77 24.05 28.91
N LYS A 4 36.67 23.21 28.37
CA LYS A 4 36.69 21.79 28.71
C LYS A 4 37.13 21.68 30.17
N MET A 5 36.11 21.66 31.02
CA MET A 5 36.19 21.46 32.46
C MET A 5 37.04 20.21 32.75
N ASN A 6 38.14 20.40 33.48
CA ASN A 6 38.98 19.33 34.04
C ASN A 6 38.18 18.62 35.14
N LEU A 7 37.22 17.79 34.73
CA LEU A 7 36.44 16.95 35.63
C LEU A 7 37.34 15.79 36.10
N PRO A 8 37.36 15.43 37.40
CA PRO A 8 38.03 14.23 37.89
C PRO A 8 37.65 13.00 37.07
N ASN A 9 38.55 12.02 36.94
CA ASN A 9 38.40 10.87 36.04
C ASN A 9 37.03 10.15 36.18
N GLN A 10 36.48 10.07 37.40
CA GLN A 10 35.13 9.52 37.66
C GLN A 10 33.98 10.39 37.10
N GLN A 11 34.06 11.71 37.23
CA GLN A 11 33.04 12.63 36.70
C GLN A 11 33.07 12.66 35.16
N GLN A 12 34.26 12.56 34.56
CA GLN A 12 34.40 12.47 33.11
C GLN A 12 33.83 11.16 32.55
N LEU A 13 34.07 10.03 33.22
CA LEU A 13 33.50 8.74 32.85
C LEU A 13 31.97 8.74 32.98
N LEU A 14 31.43 9.28 34.08
CA LEU A 14 30.00 9.40 34.29
C LEU A 14 29.34 10.28 33.22
N TYR A 15 29.96 11.42 32.89
CA TYR A 15 29.48 12.30 31.82
C TYR A 15 29.45 11.60 30.45
N GLN A 16 30.50 10.84 30.13
CA GLN A 16 30.56 10.05 28.90
C GLN A 16 29.45 9.00 28.84
N LEU A 17 29.20 8.30 29.95
CA LEU A 17 28.16 7.29 30.06
C LEU A 17 26.75 7.90 29.87
N ILE A 18 26.46 8.98 30.59
CA ILE A 18 25.18 9.71 30.46
C ILE A 18 24.97 10.17 29.02
N THR A 19 25.99 10.79 28.42
CA THR A 19 25.90 11.28 27.04
C THR A 19 25.71 10.14 26.04
N SER A 20 26.35 8.98 26.26
CA SER A 20 26.13 7.81 25.39
C SER A 20 24.74 7.22 25.53
N GLU A 21 24.21 7.17 26.76
CA GLU A 21 22.86 6.67 27.03
C GLU A 21 21.80 7.58 26.38
N GLU A 22 21.93 8.91 26.55
CA GLU A 22 21.03 9.87 25.92
C GLU A 22 21.05 9.76 24.39
N ARG A 23 22.23 9.61 23.78
CA ARG A 23 22.34 9.42 22.33
C ARG A 23 21.69 8.12 21.87
N TYR A 24 21.88 7.03 22.60
CA TYR A 24 21.27 5.74 22.30
C TYR A 24 19.74 5.82 22.35
N GLN A 25 19.19 6.38 23.43
CA GLN A 25 17.75 6.58 23.56
C GLN A 25 17.19 7.46 22.45
N ASN A 26 17.87 8.57 22.11
CA ASN A 26 17.43 9.44 21.02
C ASN A 26 17.44 8.72 19.67
N PHE A 27 18.45 7.91 19.39
CA PHE A 27 18.50 7.12 18.16
C PHE A 27 17.36 6.11 18.06
N MET A 28 17.14 5.34 19.14
CA MET A 28 16.06 4.34 19.20
C MET A 28 14.67 4.96 19.01
N ASN A 29 14.49 6.20 19.47
CA ASN A 29 13.21 6.93 19.42
C ASN A 29 13.09 7.92 18.24
N ALA A 30 14.09 8.02 17.36
CA ALA A 30 14.05 8.91 16.20
C ALA A 30 13.21 8.35 15.04
N THR A 31 12.82 7.08 15.10
CA THR A 31 12.02 6.39 14.09
C THR A 31 10.56 6.26 14.54
N THR A 32 9.65 6.17 13.56
CA THR A 32 8.23 5.84 13.75
C THR A 32 7.97 4.33 13.74
N ASP A 33 9.00 3.52 13.49
CA ASP A 33 8.90 2.07 13.57
C ASP A 33 9.18 1.61 15.02
N ALA A 34 8.46 0.57 15.45
CA ALA A 34 8.71 -0.05 16.73
C ALA A 34 10.03 -0.83 16.69
N ILE A 35 10.88 -0.65 17.69
CA ILE A 35 12.17 -1.34 17.79
C ILE A 35 12.16 -2.26 19.00
N PHE A 36 12.64 -3.47 18.81
CA PHE A 36 12.90 -4.45 19.86
C PHE A 36 14.34 -4.95 19.74
N ILE A 37 15.02 -5.10 20.88
CA ILE A 37 16.27 -5.84 20.99
C ILE A 37 15.98 -7.06 21.85
N HIS A 38 16.27 -8.25 21.33
CA HIS A 38 16.09 -9.49 22.06
C HIS A 38 17.29 -10.42 21.90
N ASN A 39 17.48 -11.34 22.83
CA ASN A 39 18.49 -12.38 22.69
C ASN A 39 18.05 -13.50 21.73
N LEU A 40 18.91 -14.48 21.48
CA LEU A 40 18.62 -15.64 20.62
C LEU A 40 17.49 -16.53 21.15
N ASN A 41 17.18 -16.44 22.45
CA ASN A 41 16.07 -17.15 23.06
C ASN A 41 14.75 -16.37 22.93
N GLY A 42 14.74 -15.21 22.28
CA GLY A 42 13.55 -14.37 22.08
C GLY A 42 13.14 -13.55 23.31
N VAL A 43 13.96 -13.47 24.35
CA VAL A 43 13.71 -12.61 25.52
C VAL A 43 14.02 -11.17 25.14
N ILE A 44 13.04 -10.29 25.31
CA ILE A 44 13.16 -8.86 25.02
C ILE A 44 14.02 -8.19 26.10
N LEU A 45 15.08 -7.52 25.66
CA LEU A 45 16.05 -6.82 26.50
C LEU A 45 15.86 -5.31 26.45
N ASP A 46 15.42 -4.80 25.31
CA ASP A 46 15.16 -3.37 25.11
C ASP A 46 14.06 -3.14 24.06
N VAL A 47 13.37 -2.02 24.16
CA VAL A 47 12.34 -1.54 23.23
C VAL A 47 12.40 -0.02 23.09
N ASN A 48 11.97 0.56 21.97
CA ASN A 48 11.76 2.02 21.93
C ASN A 48 10.37 2.42 22.47
N ASN A 49 10.10 3.73 22.54
CA ASN A 49 8.81 4.26 22.97
C ASN A 49 7.69 3.84 22.02
N GLU A 50 7.97 3.78 20.72
CA GLU A 50 6.99 3.41 19.71
C GLU A 50 6.46 1.98 19.91
N ALA A 51 7.33 1.03 20.23
CA ALA A 51 6.93 -0.33 20.60
C ALA A 51 5.94 -0.35 21.77
N CYS A 52 6.13 0.51 22.77
CA CYS A 52 5.23 0.63 23.91
C CYS A 52 3.87 1.21 23.50
N ILE A 53 3.89 2.32 22.75
CA ILE A 53 2.69 3.03 22.29
C ILE A 53 1.86 2.12 21.39
N THR A 54 2.47 1.56 20.35
CA THR A 54 1.81 0.67 19.41
C THR A 54 1.24 -0.54 20.13
N LEU A 55 2.00 -1.27 20.96
CA LEU A 55 1.46 -2.49 21.58
C LEU A 55 0.54 -2.25 22.78
N GLY A 56 0.57 -1.05 23.37
CA GLY A 56 -0.19 -0.72 24.58
C GLY A 56 0.39 -1.31 25.88
N TYR A 57 1.64 -1.76 25.85
CA TYR A 57 2.36 -2.24 27.04
C TYR A 57 3.33 -1.17 27.54
N SER A 58 3.56 -1.14 28.85
CA SER A 58 4.67 -0.37 29.39
C SER A 58 6.00 -1.06 29.07
N ARG A 59 7.08 -0.28 28.97
CA ARG A 59 8.45 -0.82 28.82
C ARG A 59 8.76 -1.92 29.83
N LYS A 60 8.39 -1.73 31.10
CA LYS A 60 8.63 -2.72 32.17
C LYS A 60 7.92 -4.06 31.95
N GLU A 61 6.77 -4.06 31.28
CA GLU A 61 6.04 -5.29 30.93
C GLU A 61 6.65 -5.97 29.70
N LEU A 62 7.25 -5.20 28.79
CA LEU A 62 7.93 -5.73 27.60
C LEU A 62 9.32 -6.28 27.92
N ILE A 63 10.09 -5.64 28.79
CA ILE A 63 11.42 -6.16 29.16
C ILE A 63 11.26 -7.49 29.92
N ASN A 64 12.09 -8.47 29.57
CA ASN A 64 12.08 -9.85 30.07
C ASN A 64 10.86 -10.70 29.68
N SER A 65 9.94 -10.19 28.85
CA SER A 65 8.93 -11.02 28.20
C SER A 65 9.47 -11.62 26.90
N TYR A 66 8.71 -12.52 26.30
CA TYR A 66 9.11 -13.18 25.07
C TYR A 66 8.46 -12.56 23.83
N ALA A 67 9.24 -12.42 22.75
CA ALA A 67 8.76 -11.87 21.49
C ALA A 67 7.52 -12.60 20.91
N TRP A 68 7.38 -13.92 21.15
CA TRP A 68 6.22 -14.71 20.70
C TRP A 68 4.94 -14.51 21.53
N GLU A 69 4.99 -13.75 22.63
CA GLU A 69 3.77 -13.29 23.30
C GLU A 69 3.06 -12.20 22.50
N ILE A 70 3.85 -11.47 21.70
CA ILE A 70 3.43 -10.39 20.81
C ILE A 70 3.17 -10.93 19.40
N GLU A 71 4.15 -11.65 18.83
CA GLU A 71 4.06 -12.23 17.48
C GLU A 71 3.37 -13.59 17.53
N ILE A 72 2.21 -13.70 16.87
CA ILE A 72 1.31 -14.86 17.00
C ILE A 72 1.13 -15.65 15.70
N ALA A 73 1.67 -15.18 14.56
CA ALA A 73 1.59 -15.89 13.29
C ALA A 73 2.67 -16.97 13.12
N ILE A 74 3.68 -17.00 14.00
CA ILE A 74 4.79 -17.95 13.91
C ILE A 74 4.80 -18.94 15.07
N ASN A 75 5.28 -20.15 14.78
CA ASN A 75 5.50 -21.19 15.78
C ASN A 75 7.01 -21.31 16.12
N LYS A 76 7.33 -22.13 17.12
CA LYS A 76 8.71 -22.35 17.58
C LYS A 76 9.65 -22.87 16.47
N GLU A 77 9.14 -23.66 15.52
CA GLU A 77 9.91 -24.21 14.40
C GLU A 77 10.35 -23.08 13.46
N THR A 78 9.42 -22.20 13.11
CA THR A 78 9.67 -21.02 12.27
C THR A 78 10.69 -20.08 12.91
N ILE A 79 10.63 -19.88 14.23
CA ILE A 79 11.61 -19.05 14.96
C ILE A 79 13.03 -19.62 14.79
N LYS A 80 13.22 -20.93 14.98
CA LYS A 80 14.53 -21.58 14.79
C LYS A 80 15.05 -21.40 13.36
N GLN A 81 14.19 -21.59 12.37
CA GLN A 81 14.56 -21.39 10.97
C GLN A 81 14.95 -19.94 10.68
N ASN A 82 14.25 -18.97 11.26
CA ASN A 82 14.56 -17.55 11.11
C ASN A 82 15.92 -17.21 11.75
N ILE A 83 16.24 -17.77 12.92
CA ILE A 83 17.56 -17.58 13.56
C ILE A 83 18.69 -18.13 12.67
N ILE A 84 18.50 -19.31 12.07
CA ILE A 84 19.51 -19.88 11.14
C ILE A 84 19.67 -18.95 9.93
N LYS A 85 18.58 -18.52 9.31
CA LYS A 85 18.60 -17.60 8.17
C LYS A 85 19.27 -16.26 8.50
N LEU A 86 19.06 -15.74 9.71
CA LEU A 86 19.67 -14.51 10.22
C LEU A 86 21.20 -14.57 10.28
N SER A 87 21.79 -15.76 10.46
CA SER A 87 23.24 -15.93 10.42
C SER A 87 23.86 -15.68 9.03
N TYR A 88 23.05 -15.71 7.96
CA TYR A 88 23.46 -15.40 6.59
C TYR A 88 23.18 -13.95 6.19
N GLY A 89 22.49 -13.17 7.03
CA GLY A 89 22.17 -11.77 6.79
C GLY A 89 20.80 -11.34 7.31
N PRO A 90 20.44 -10.06 7.15
CA PRO A 90 19.14 -9.54 7.58
C PRO A 90 17.96 -10.22 6.88
N LEU A 91 16.83 -10.33 7.56
CA LEU A 91 15.59 -10.89 7.03
C LEU A 91 14.47 -9.86 7.06
N ASN A 92 13.62 -9.86 6.03
CA ASN A 92 12.33 -9.18 6.07
C ASN A 92 11.23 -10.24 6.10
N LEU A 93 10.25 -10.07 6.98
CA LEU A 93 9.18 -11.03 7.24
C LEU A 93 7.88 -10.26 7.46
N GLU A 94 6.77 -10.79 6.97
CA GLU A 94 5.46 -10.34 7.44
C GLU A 94 5.04 -11.15 8.66
N GLY A 95 4.43 -10.47 9.63
CA GLY A 95 3.98 -11.04 10.89
C GLY A 95 2.58 -10.58 11.28
N LEU A 96 2.09 -11.10 12.42
CA LEU A 96 0.86 -10.66 13.04
C LEU A 96 1.10 -10.43 14.51
N HIS A 97 1.08 -9.16 14.92
CA HIS A 97 1.25 -8.78 16.31
C HIS A 97 -0.09 -8.68 17.02
N ARG A 98 -0.06 -8.92 18.33
CA ARG A 98 -1.21 -8.75 19.24
C ARG A 98 -0.90 -7.68 20.28
N ARG A 99 -1.78 -6.70 20.40
CA ARG A 99 -1.73 -5.64 21.43
C ARG A 99 -2.19 -6.17 22.79
N LYS A 100 -1.96 -5.38 23.84
CA LYS A 100 -2.38 -5.71 25.22
C LYS A 100 -3.90 -5.90 25.37
N ASP A 101 -4.69 -5.14 24.61
CA ASP A 101 -6.15 -5.25 24.58
C ASP A 101 -6.67 -6.47 23.82
N GLY A 102 -5.77 -7.29 23.24
CA GLY A 102 -6.08 -8.48 22.47
C GLY A 102 -6.32 -8.23 20.97
N THR A 103 -6.39 -6.98 20.51
CA THR A 103 -6.49 -6.67 19.08
C THR A 103 -5.24 -7.10 18.34
N THR A 104 -5.39 -7.47 17.07
CA THR A 104 -4.28 -7.91 16.22
C THR A 104 -4.10 -7.00 15.03
N PHE A 105 -2.86 -6.89 14.56
CA PHE A 105 -2.51 -6.04 13.43
C PHE A 105 -1.34 -6.64 12.65
N PRO A 106 -1.38 -6.55 11.31
CA PRO A 106 -0.29 -7.05 10.47
C PRO A 106 0.94 -6.16 10.61
N VAL A 107 2.11 -6.77 10.57
CA VAL A 107 3.39 -6.05 10.64
C VAL A 107 4.34 -6.50 9.54
N ASP A 108 5.19 -5.58 9.09
CA ASP A 108 6.42 -5.88 8.34
C ASP A 108 7.59 -5.78 9.32
N VAL A 109 8.40 -6.83 9.38
CA VAL A 109 9.45 -7.03 10.38
C VAL A 109 10.78 -7.22 9.68
N ARG A 110 11.71 -6.30 9.94
CA ARG A 110 13.12 -6.46 9.58
C ARG A 110 13.91 -6.94 10.77
N LEU A 111 14.49 -8.13 10.65
CA LEU A 111 15.38 -8.71 11.65
C LEU A 111 16.83 -8.56 11.20
N SER A 112 17.70 -8.10 12.11
CA SER A 112 19.16 -8.07 11.92
C SER A 112 19.85 -8.63 13.15
N MET A 113 20.96 -9.35 12.97
CA MET A 113 21.77 -9.84 14.07
C MET A 113 23.01 -8.95 14.25
N PHE A 114 23.36 -8.65 15.50
CA PHE A 114 24.58 -7.93 15.84
C PHE A 114 25.24 -8.54 17.07
N SER A 115 26.49 -8.16 17.35
CA SER A 115 27.24 -8.68 18.48
C SER A 115 27.89 -7.55 19.27
N THR A 116 27.84 -7.64 20.60
CA THR A 116 28.56 -6.75 21.50
C THR A 116 29.13 -7.55 22.67
N MET A 117 30.38 -7.27 23.05
CA MET A 117 31.09 -7.98 24.12
C MET A 117 31.10 -9.52 23.99
N GLY A 118 31.03 -10.05 22.76
CA GLY A 118 31.01 -11.49 22.48
C GLY A 118 29.63 -12.15 22.56
N GLU A 119 28.58 -11.39 22.90
CA GLU A 119 27.19 -11.87 22.92
C GLU A 119 26.43 -11.45 21.66
N GLN A 120 25.51 -12.31 21.22
CA GLN A 120 24.68 -12.09 20.03
C GLN A 120 23.28 -11.61 20.40
N PHE A 121 22.83 -10.59 19.67
CA PHE A 121 21.53 -9.96 19.84
C PHE A 121 20.82 -9.85 18.49
N ILE A 122 19.50 -9.81 18.54
CA ILE A 122 18.64 -9.59 17.38
C ILE A 122 17.95 -8.25 17.56
N LEU A 123 18.12 -7.39 16.56
CA LEU A 123 17.37 -6.15 16.38
C LEU A 123 16.18 -6.45 15.48
N ALA A 124 14.98 -6.21 15.98
CA ALA A 124 13.74 -6.24 15.20
C ALA A 124 13.23 -4.82 15.02
N ILE A 125 13.11 -4.39 13.77
CA ILE A 125 12.41 -3.15 13.39
C ILE A 125 11.06 -3.58 12.82
N VAL A 126 9.99 -3.09 13.41
CA VAL A 126 8.62 -3.55 13.20
C VAL A 126 7.76 -2.37 12.75
N ARG A 127 7.16 -2.49 11.58
CA ARG A 127 6.25 -1.49 11.01
C ARG A 127 4.83 -2.02 11.00
N ASP A 128 3.88 -1.26 11.54
CA ASP A 128 2.45 -1.54 11.37
C ASP A 128 2.04 -1.27 9.92
N ILE A 129 1.54 -2.30 9.23
CA ILE A 129 1.11 -2.21 7.82
C ILE A 129 -0.42 -2.29 7.69
N SER A 130 -1.16 -2.02 8.77
CA SER A 130 -2.63 -2.06 8.79
C SER A 130 -3.25 -1.13 7.76
N GLU A 131 -2.80 0.13 7.71
CA GLU A 131 -3.36 1.12 6.78
C GLU A 131 -3.10 0.74 5.34
N GLN A 132 -1.87 0.29 5.04
CA GLN A 132 -1.50 -0.21 3.72
C GLN A 132 -2.40 -1.38 3.30
N LYS A 133 -2.55 -2.42 4.15
CA LYS A 133 -3.40 -3.58 3.82
C LYS A 133 -4.88 -3.21 3.71
N ARG A 134 -5.38 -2.23 4.50
CA ARG A 134 -6.76 -1.72 4.35
C ARG A 134 -6.95 -0.98 3.03
N ALA A 135 -5.98 -0.15 2.62
CA ALA A 135 -6.02 0.54 1.34
C ALA A 135 -5.99 -0.44 0.17
N GLU A 136 -5.07 -1.41 0.18
CA GLU A 136 -4.98 -2.47 -0.81
C GLU A 136 -6.27 -3.31 -0.88
N SER A 137 -6.84 -3.67 0.28
CA SER A 137 -8.11 -4.40 0.35
C SER A 137 -9.27 -3.59 -0.25
N THR A 138 -9.31 -2.28 0.02
CA THR A 138 -10.33 -1.38 -0.52
C THR A 138 -10.22 -1.27 -2.03
N ILE A 139 -9.02 -1.02 -2.55
CA ILE A 139 -8.75 -1.00 -3.99
C ILE A 139 -9.20 -2.32 -4.62
N ARG A 140 -8.79 -3.46 -4.06
CA ARG A 140 -9.16 -4.78 -4.56
C ARG A 140 -10.67 -5.01 -4.58
N LYS A 141 -11.40 -4.57 -3.55
CA LYS A 141 -12.86 -4.66 -3.50
C LYS A 141 -13.51 -3.80 -4.58
N LEU A 142 -13.04 -2.57 -4.78
CA LEU A 142 -13.55 -1.67 -5.81
C LEU A 142 -13.26 -2.20 -7.22
N THR A 143 -12.05 -2.67 -7.49
CA THR A 143 -11.70 -3.31 -8.78
C THR A 143 -12.63 -4.49 -9.06
N ARG A 144 -12.85 -5.38 -8.08
CA ARG A 144 -13.78 -6.51 -8.24
C ARG A 144 -15.21 -6.05 -8.52
N ALA A 145 -15.68 -5.00 -7.87
CA ALA A 145 -17.01 -4.45 -8.11
C ALA A 145 -17.15 -3.88 -9.54
N LEU A 146 -16.10 -3.24 -10.07
CA LEU A 146 -16.07 -2.77 -11.45
C LEU A 146 -16.03 -3.92 -12.46
N ASP A 147 -15.23 -4.96 -12.20
CA ASP A 147 -15.11 -6.13 -13.09
C ASP A 147 -16.39 -6.95 -13.13
N GLN A 148 -17.10 -7.09 -12.01
CA GLN A 148 -18.39 -7.78 -11.93
C GLN A 148 -19.58 -6.92 -12.35
N SER A 149 -19.34 -5.66 -12.74
CA SER A 149 -20.39 -4.76 -13.21
C SER A 149 -21.02 -5.28 -14.51
N PRO A 150 -22.35 -5.28 -14.64
CA PRO A 150 -23.02 -5.76 -15.86
C PRO A 150 -22.80 -4.83 -17.07
N VAL A 151 -22.36 -3.59 -16.81
CA VAL A 151 -22.07 -2.58 -17.83
C VAL A 151 -20.60 -2.61 -18.24
N LEU A 152 -20.32 -2.15 -19.46
CA LEU A 152 -18.98 -1.96 -19.96
C LEU A 152 -18.43 -0.66 -19.37
N ILE A 153 -17.24 -0.72 -18.76
CA ILE A 153 -16.59 0.43 -18.14
C ILE A 153 -15.23 0.63 -18.78
N ILE A 154 -14.99 1.84 -19.26
CA ILE A 154 -13.71 2.27 -19.84
C ILE A 154 -13.32 3.59 -19.18
N ILE A 155 -12.06 3.72 -18.75
CA ILE A 155 -11.50 4.99 -18.26
C ILE A 155 -10.39 5.41 -19.22
N THR A 156 -10.38 6.68 -19.59
CA THR A 156 -9.37 7.25 -20.48
C THR A 156 -8.70 8.47 -19.86
N ASP A 157 -7.50 8.78 -20.33
CA ASP A 157 -6.89 10.09 -20.13
C ASP A 157 -7.67 11.21 -20.86
N LYS A 158 -7.16 12.45 -20.79
CA LYS A 158 -7.79 13.61 -21.46
C LYS A 158 -7.70 13.56 -22.99
N ALA A 159 -6.74 12.82 -23.55
CA ALA A 159 -6.57 12.62 -24.99
C ALA A 159 -7.43 11.47 -25.52
N GLY A 160 -8.12 10.72 -24.64
CA GLY A 160 -8.92 9.56 -24.99
C GLY A 160 -8.11 8.26 -25.08
N THR A 161 -6.86 8.25 -24.60
CA THR A 161 -6.07 7.03 -24.45
C THR A 161 -6.65 6.18 -23.32
N ILE A 162 -6.88 4.90 -23.56
CA ILE A 162 -7.51 4.02 -22.60
C ILE A 162 -6.52 3.62 -21.51
N ASP A 163 -6.85 3.97 -20.26
CA ASP A 163 -6.07 3.67 -19.05
C ASP A 163 -6.59 2.43 -18.33
N TYR A 164 -7.90 2.17 -18.40
CA TYR A 164 -8.54 1.02 -17.76
C TYR A 164 -9.77 0.55 -18.55
N VAL A 165 -10.00 -0.76 -18.55
CA VAL A 165 -11.24 -1.40 -18.99
C VAL A 165 -11.61 -2.47 -17.97
N ASN A 166 -12.91 -2.63 -17.68
CA ASN A 166 -13.35 -3.77 -16.87
C ASN A 166 -13.41 -5.06 -17.71
N GLU A 167 -13.48 -6.21 -17.03
CA GLU A 167 -13.52 -7.53 -17.68
C GLU A 167 -14.66 -7.63 -18.71
N ARG A 168 -15.81 -7.00 -18.40
CA ARG A 168 -17.00 -6.97 -19.26
C ARG A 168 -16.73 -6.42 -20.67
N VAL A 169 -15.85 -5.42 -20.81
CA VAL A 169 -15.46 -4.88 -22.13
C VAL A 169 -14.79 -5.96 -22.97
N SER A 170 -13.88 -6.73 -22.37
CA SER A 170 -13.14 -7.78 -23.08
C SER A 170 -14.08 -8.91 -23.52
N GLU A 171 -14.97 -9.35 -22.63
CA GLU A 171 -15.99 -10.37 -22.94
C GLU A 171 -16.92 -9.94 -24.07
N LYS A 172 -17.41 -8.70 -24.01
CA LYS A 172 -18.44 -8.21 -24.93
C LYS A 172 -17.87 -7.86 -26.31
N THR A 173 -16.69 -7.27 -26.34
CA THR A 173 -16.08 -6.79 -27.60
C THR A 173 -15.16 -7.83 -28.25
N GLY A 174 -14.64 -8.78 -27.47
CA GLY A 174 -13.70 -9.81 -27.91
C GLY A 174 -12.25 -9.35 -28.02
N TYR A 175 -11.95 -8.10 -27.67
CA TYR A 175 -10.58 -7.58 -27.58
C TYR A 175 -9.99 -7.92 -26.21
N ASN A 176 -8.71 -8.30 -26.17
CA ASN A 176 -8.01 -8.51 -24.91
C ASN A 176 -7.60 -7.16 -24.29
N TYR A 177 -7.61 -7.03 -22.96
CA TYR A 177 -7.17 -5.82 -22.28
C TYR A 177 -5.79 -5.32 -22.77
N ARG A 178 -4.84 -6.20 -23.08
CA ARG A 178 -3.51 -5.83 -23.60
C ARG A 178 -3.53 -5.20 -24.99
N GLU A 179 -4.56 -5.49 -25.78
CA GLU A 179 -4.74 -4.92 -27.12
C GLU A 179 -5.39 -3.53 -27.04
N ILE A 180 -6.19 -3.27 -25.99
CA ILE A 180 -7.03 -2.08 -25.85
C ILE A 180 -6.33 -0.99 -25.02
N ILE A 181 -5.62 -1.36 -23.95
CA ILE A 181 -4.93 -0.42 -23.07
C ILE A 181 -3.86 0.34 -23.87
N GLY A 182 -3.81 1.66 -23.69
CA GLY A 182 -2.91 2.55 -24.44
C GLY A 182 -3.40 2.88 -25.85
N GLN A 183 -4.46 2.25 -26.35
CA GLN A 183 -5.11 2.66 -27.60
C GLN A 183 -6.04 3.84 -27.35
N ASN A 184 -6.29 4.62 -28.39
CA ASN A 184 -7.30 5.65 -28.32
C ASN A 184 -8.71 5.01 -28.36
N PHE A 185 -9.62 5.44 -27.50
CA PHE A 185 -10.99 4.93 -27.43
C PHE A 185 -11.73 4.96 -28.78
N LEU A 186 -11.39 5.91 -29.64
CA LEU A 186 -11.98 6.03 -30.97
C LEU A 186 -11.70 4.80 -31.86
N THR A 187 -10.68 4.00 -31.54
CA THR A 187 -10.35 2.75 -32.25
C THR A 187 -11.39 1.65 -32.06
N LEU A 188 -12.18 1.69 -30.98
CA LEU A 188 -13.24 0.72 -30.70
C LEU A 188 -14.57 1.06 -31.38
N GLN A 189 -14.66 2.25 -31.99
CA GLN A 189 -15.90 2.69 -32.60
C GLN A 189 -16.05 2.21 -34.03
N SER A 190 -17.30 2.03 -34.45
CA SER A 190 -17.60 1.76 -35.84
C SER A 190 -17.39 2.99 -36.72
N GLU A 191 -16.86 2.75 -37.91
CA GLU A 191 -16.90 3.62 -39.09
C GLU A 191 -18.30 4.13 -39.46
N LYS A 192 -19.36 3.45 -39.00
CA LYS A 192 -20.77 3.83 -39.21
C LYS A 192 -21.32 4.74 -38.12
N THR A 193 -20.57 5.03 -37.06
CA THR A 193 -21.02 5.97 -36.04
C THR A 193 -21.02 7.39 -36.63
N PRO A 194 -22.15 8.12 -36.62
CA PRO A 194 -22.22 9.44 -37.22
C PRO A 194 -21.23 10.42 -36.59
N ILE A 195 -20.44 11.12 -37.42
CA ILE A 195 -19.46 12.15 -36.98
C ILE A 195 -20.09 13.19 -36.04
N LYS A 196 -21.38 13.51 -36.23
CA LYS A 196 -22.13 14.43 -35.36
C LYS A 196 -22.14 14.00 -33.88
N HIS A 197 -22.12 12.71 -33.57
CA HIS A 197 -22.11 12.22 -32.19
C HIS A 197 -20.75 12.52 -31.52
N TYR A 198 -19.65 12.38 -32.26
CA TYR A 198 -18.31 12.71 -31.76
C TYR A 198 -18.14 14.19 -31.48
N LYS A 199 -18.58 15.03 -32.41
CA LYS A 199 -18.54 16.49 -32.22
C LYS A 199 -19.33 16.88 -30.96
N SER A 200 -20.51 16.27 -30.78
CA SER A 200 -21.33 16.47 -29.59
C SER A 200 -20.62 16.04 -28.31
N VAL A 201 -19.98 14.86 -28.29
CA VAL A 201 -19.18 14.39 -27.14
C VAL A 201 -18.07 15.38 -26.81
N LEU A 202 -17.23 15.73 -27.79
CA LEU A 202 -16.09 16.66 -27.58
C LEU A 202 -16.56 18.02 -27.07
N GLU A 203 -17.67 18.56 -27.60
CA GLU A 203 -18.24 19.83 -27.14
C GLU A 203 -18.73 19.78 -25.68
N HIS A 204 -19.29 18.65 -25.23
CA HIS A 204 -19.74 18.48 -23.85
C HIS A 204 -18.55 18.28 -22.90
N LEU A 205 -17.60 17.41 -23.28
CA LEU A 205 -16.40 17.14 -22.50
C LEU A 205 -15.50 18.37 -22.36
N ALA A 206 -15.35 19.18 -23.43
CA ALA A 206 -14.63 20.45 -23.38
C ALA A 206 -15.27 21.48 -22.42
N LYS A 207 -16.59 21.39 -22.21
CA LYS A 207 -17.33 22.19 -21.21
C LYS A 207 -17.32 21.54 -19.83
N GLY A 208 -16.65 20.41 -19.66
CA GLY A 208 -16.64 19.60 -18.44
C GLY A 208 -18.01 19.09 -18.04
N LYS A 209 -18.90 18.87 -19.02
CA LYS A 209 -20.24 18.32 -18.84
C LYS A 209 -20.28 16.87 -19.28
N GLU A 210 -21.16 16.13 -18.64
CA GLU A 210 -21.51 14.79 -19.05
C GLU A 210 -22.20 14.79 -20.42
N TRP A 211 -21.96 13.74 -21.21
CA TRP A 211 -22.69 13.45 -22.44
C TRP A 211 -23.37 12.09 -22.34
N ARG A 212 -24.61 12.00 -22.86
CA ARG A 212 -25.36 10.74 -22.97
C ARG A 212 -25.92 10.58 -24.38
N GLY A 213 -25.89 9.35 -24.89
CA GLY A 213 -26.50 9.02 -26.17
C GLY A 213 -26.25 7.58 -26.57
N THR A 214 -26.65 7.20 -27.78
CA THR A 214 -26.41 5.86 -28.30
C THR A 214 -25.27 5.86 -29.31
N MET A 215 -24.39 4.86 -29.23
CA MET A 215 -23.29 4.65 -30.19
C MET A 215 -23.33 3.23 -30.76
N LEU A 216 -22.79 3.10 -31.98
CA LEU A 216 -22.62 1.80 -32.63
C LEU A 216 -21.15 1.37 -32.46
N ILE A 217 -20.93 0.31 -31.68
CA ILE A 217 -19.60 -0.28 -31.52
C ILE A 217 -19.42 -1.44 -32.51
N LYS A 218 -18.16 -1.72 -32.85
CA LYS A 218 -17.79 -2.87 -33.69
C LYS A 218 -16.98 -3.85 -32.85
N THR A 219 -17.42 -5.10 -32.77
CA THR A 219 -16.66 -6.15 -32.07
C THR A 219 -15.46 -6.59 -32.90
N LYS A 220 -14.51 -7.30 -32.28
CA LYS A 220 -13.36 -7.90 -32.99
C LYS A 220 -13.79 -8.86 -34.11
N LYS A 221 -14.96 -9.48 -33.99
CA LYS A 221 -15.57 -10.34 -35.01
C LYS A 221 -16.24 -9.57 -36.16
N GLY A 222 -16.28 -8.24 -36.09
CA GLY A 222 -16.90 -7.37 -37.10
C GLY A 222 -18.40 -7.15 -36.94
N GLU A 223 -19.00 -7.59 -35.82
CA GLU A 223 -20.42 -7.39 -35.53
C GLU A 223 -20.68 -5.98 -35.01
N TYR A 224 -21.82 -5.40 -35.37
CA TYR A 224 -22.22 -4.07 -34.92
C TYR A 224 -23.25 -4.17 -33.80
N GLN A 225 -23.02 -3.45 -32.71
CA GLN A 225 -23.93 -3.41 -31.56
C GLN A 225 -24.20 -1.97 -31.16
N GLN A 226 -25.48 -1.66 -30.96
CA GLN A 226 -25.90 -0.34 -30.48
C GLN A 226 -25.94 -0.38 -28.95
N LEU A 227 -25.19 0.50 -28.32
CA LEU A 227 -25.12 0.65 -26.87
C LEU A 227 -25.56 2.05 -26.46
N SER A 228 -26.21 2.14 -25.30
CA SER A 228 -26.34 3.39 -24.56
C SER A 228 -24.99 3.72 -23.95
N VAL A 229 -24.50 4.93 -24.16
CA VAL A 229 -23.16 5.37 -23.75
C VAL A 229 -23.24 6.67 -22.99
N ILE A 230 -22.54 6.71 -21.87
CA ILE A 230 -22.36 7.89 -21.03
C ILE A 230 -20.88 8.23 -21.00
N PHE A 231 -20.53 9.48 -21.27
CA PHE A 231 -19.19 10.02 -21.05
C PHE A 231 -19.25 11.01 -19.89
N SER A 232 -18.55 10.70 -18.80
CA SER A 232 -18.49 11.52 -17.59
C SER A 232 -17.06 12.01 -17.34
N PRO A 233 -16.84 13.32 -17.14
CA PRO A 233 -15.52 13.81 -16.73
C PRO A 233 -15.24 13.43 -15.28
N LEU A 234 -14.08 12.80 -15.04
CA LEU A 234 -13.53 12.58 -13.71
C LEU A 234 -12.61 13.75 -13.36
N ARG A 235 -12.85 14.35 -12.19
CA ARG A 235 -12.14 15.53 -11.71
C ARG A 235 -11.15 15.17 -10.61
N ASP A 236 -10.15 16.01 -10.45
CA ASP A 236 -9.20 15.93 -9.34
C ASP A 236 -9.88 16.11 -7.98
N GLU A 237 -9.13 15.90 -6.89
CA GLU A 237 -9.65 16.05 -5.51
C GLU A 237 -10.19 17.46 -5.21
N THR A 238 -9.70 18.49 -5.92
CA THR A 238 -10.18 19.87 -5.78
C THR A 238 -11.47 20.14 -6.58
N ASN A 239 -11.92 19.17 -7.39
CA ASN A 239 -13.07 19.22 -8.28
C ASN A 239 -12.98 20.32 -9.35
N LYS A 240 -11.78 20.83 -9.65
CA LYS A 240 -11.55 21.94 -10.57
C LYS A 240 -11.08 21.45 -11.93
N GLU A 241 -10.13 20.54 -11.95
CA GLU A 241 -9.53 20.06 -13.20
C GLU A 241 -10.07 18.69 -13.56
N ILE A 242 -10.38 18.51 -14.85
CA ILE A 242 -10.68 17.18 -15.39
C ILE A 242 -9.35 16.45 -15.56
N ILE A 243 -9.25 15.26 -14.98
CA ILE A 243 -8.06 14.41 -15.04
C ILE A 243 -8.25 13.27 -16.03
N GLN A 244 -9.46 12.72 -16.11
CA GLN A 244 -9.80 11.54 -16.91
C GLN A 244 -11.25 11.59 -17.39
N TYR A 245 -11.64 10.67 -18.26
CA TYR A 245 -13.03 10.44 -18.64
C TYR A 245 -13.45 9.01 -18.30
N LEU A 246 -14.61 8.87 -17.67
CA LEU A 246 -15.30 7.61 -17.43
C LEU A 246 -16.34 7.40 -18.53
N ILE A 247 -16.24 6.29 -19.24
CA ILE A 247 -17.17 5.88 -20.29
C ILE A 247 -17.90 4.63 -19.79
N ILE A 248 -19.21 4.74 -19.64
CA ILE A 248 -20.07 3.62 -19.27
C ILE A 248 -20.92 3.27 -20.49
N MET A 249 -20.97 1.99 -20.84
CA MET A 249 -21.86 1.50 -21.89
C MET A 249 -22.73 0.36 -21.41
N GLU A 250 -23.99 0.39 -21.81
CA GLU A 250 -24.96 -0.64 -21.50
C GLU A 250 -25.77 -1.02 -22.74
N GLU A 251 -26.31 -2.24 -22.73
CA GLU A 251 -27.22 -2.66 -23.79
C GLU A 251 -28.50 -1.82 -23.75
N VAL A 252 -28.96 -1.39 -24.91
CA VAL A 252 -30.26 -0.75 -25.02
C VAL A 252 -31.32 -1.84 -24.80
N SER A 253 -31.99 -1.81 -23.66
CA SER A 253 -33.10 -2.73 -23.36
C SER A 253 -34.19 -2.55 -24.42
N ARG A 254 -34.66 -3.66 -24.99
CA ARG A 254 -35.78 -3.68 -25.95
C ARG A 254 -37.13 -3.49 -25.28
#